data_AF-A0A160TBA0-F1
#
_entry.id   AF-A0A160TBA0-F1
#
_cell.length_a   1.000
_cell.length_b   1.000
_cell.length_c   1.000
_cell.angle_alpha   90.00
_cell.angle_beta   90.00
_cell.angle_gamma   90.00
#
_symmetry.space_group_name_H-M   'P 1'
#
loop_
_entity.id
_entity.type
_entity.pdbx_description
1 polymer ?
#
loop_
_entity_poly.entity_id
_entity_poly.type
_entity_poly.pdbx_seq_one_letter_code
_entity_poly.pdbx_strand_id
1 'polypeptide(L)'
;MELSHYRLSVIRQQNLKLREDSADYKLVPGEGLGSAKAKDKKEEFLSQIIERLNELFITDQLTENDMVNYAYTVRDKLSENIQVMQQIANNSPEQAMLGDFAKAIDDAILDSSAAHQNQMMQLLSDPIKAKGFSKLIYDLLTLAV
;
A
#
# COMPACT_ATOMS: atom_id res chain seq x y z
N MET A 1 -29.53 -25.28 19.63
CA MET A 1 -28.72 -24.20 19.04
C MET A 1 -27.33 -24.32 19.67
N GLU A 2 -26.39 -24.91 18.94
CA GLU A 2 -25.03 -25.17 19.41
C GLU A 2 -24.19 -23.89 19.38
N LEU A 3 -23.56 -23.56 20.51
CA LEU A 3 -22.56 -22.51 20.62
C LEU A 3 -21.22 -23.06 20.13
N SER A 4 -20.77 -22.60 18.96
CA SER A 4 -19.47 -22.97 18.41
C SER A 4 -18.35 -22.38 19.28
N HIS A 5 -17.57 -23.25 19.93
CA HIS A 5 -16.44 -22.87 20.77
C HIS A 5 -15.31 -22.25 19.94
N TYR A 6 -15.03 -20.96 20.14
CA TYR A 6 -13.78 -20.36 19.66
C TYR A 6 -12.63 -20.74 20.59
N ARG A 7 -11.62 -21.42 20.03
CA ARG A 7 -10.39 -21.78 20.74
C ARG A 7 -9.32 -20.74 20.42
N LEU A 8 -9.01 -19.88 21.39
CA LEU A 8 -7.89 -18.95 21.32
C LEU A 8 -6.58 -19.74 21.39
N SER A 9 -5.74 -19.62 20.37
CA SER A 9 -4.36 -20.11 20.40
C SER A 9 -3.47 -18.98 20.88
N VAL A 10 -2.81 -19.15 22.04
CA VAL A 10 -1.88 -18.16 22.59
C VAL A 10 -0.63 -18.11 21.72
N ILE A 11 -0.54 -17.10 20.86
CA ILE A 11 0.65 -16.84 20.05
C ILE A 11 1.61 -16.00 20.91
N ARG A 12 2.44 -16.70 21.68
CA ARG A 12 3.68 -16.21 22.32
C ARG A 12 3.49 -15.33 23.58
N GLN A 13 3.71 -15.93 24.76
CA GLN A 13 4.00 -15.20 26.00
C GLN A 13 5.48 -14.77 26.01
N GLN A 14 5.76 -13.47 25.89
CA GLN A 14 7.08 -12.95 26.25
C GLN A 14 7.16 -12.85 27.78
N ASN A 15 8.01 -13.68 28.38
CA ASN A 15 8.45 -13.49 29.76
C ASN A 15 9.34 -12.25 29.81
N LEU A 16 8.76 -11.08 30.08
CA LEU A 16 9.52 -9.90 30.48
C LEU A 16 10.08 -10.18 31.87
N LYS A 17 11.33 -10.66 31.93
CA LYS A 17 12.11 -10.63 33.17
C LYS A 17 12.48 -9.18 33.44
N LEU A 18 11.69 -8.52 34.29
CA LEU A 18 12.12 -7.30 34.96
C LEU A 18 13.31 -7.69 35.86
N ARG A 19 14.52 -7.35 35.42
CA ARG A 19 15.72 -7.38 36.26
C ARG A 19 15.86 -5.99 36.87
N GLU A 20 15.17 -5.76 37.97
CA GLU A 20 15.56 -4.71 38.92
C GLU A 20 16.81 -5.20 39.70
N ASP A 21 17.69 -4.25 40.02
CA ASP A 21 18.90 -4.36 40.84
C ASP A 21 20.21 -4.93 40.24
N SER A 22 20.86 -4.12 39.38
CA SER A 22 22.33 -4.08 39.37
C SER A 22 22.86 -2.65 39.27
N ALA A 23 23.78 -2.29 40.16
CA ALA A 23 24.27 -0.95 40.47
C ALA A 23 25.19 -0.29 39.41
N ASP A 24 24.97 -0.53 38.12
CA ASP A 24 25.76 0.01 37.01
C ASP A 24 24.92 0.83 36.00
N TYR A 25 23.85 1.48 36.47
CA TYR A 25 23.14 2.48 35.70
C TYR A 25 23.94 3.79 35.62
N LYS A 26 24.94 3.81 34.74
CA LYS A 26 25.41 5.07 34.15
C LYS A 26 24.70 5.25 32.82
N LEU A 27 23.79 6.23 32.79
CA LEU A 27 23.25 6.74 31.53
C LEU A 27 24.43 7.19 30.67
N VAL A 28 24.61 6.54 29.51
CA VAL A 28 25.56 6.99 28.50
C VAL A 28 25.06 8.36 28.02
N PRO A 29 25.85 9.44 28.13
CA PRO A 29 25.48 10.73 27.57
C PRO A 29 25.21 10.55 26.07
N GLY A 30 24.04 11.00 25.61
CA GLY A 30 23.54 10.74 24.28
C GLY A 30 24.44 11.29 23.18
N GLU A 31 25.36 10.47 22.67
CA GLU A 31 25.96 10.61 21.35
C GLU A 31 24.93 10.19 20.30
N GLY A 32 23.92 11.02 20.13
CA GLY A 32 22.82 10.77 19.21
C GLY A 32 22.14 12.07 18.79
N LEU A 33 22.92 13.16 18.67
CA LEU A 33 22.51 14.27 17.81
C LEU A 33 22.17 13.68 16.45
N GLY A 34 20.89 13.76 16.08
CA GLY A 34 20.24 12.91 15.09
C GLY A 34 21.08 12.67 13.84
N SER A 35 21.50 11.42 13.65
CA SER A 35 22.01 10.90 12.37
C SER A 35 20.90 10.70 11.34
N ALA A 36 19.68 11.17 11.62
CA ALA A 36 18.58 11.22 10.68
C ALA A 36 18.99 12.15 9.52
N LYS A 37 19.54 11.55 8.46
CA LYS A 37 19.62 12.20 7.16
C LYS A 37 18.22 12.73 6.85
N ALA A 38 18.11 14.00 6.46
CA ALA A 38 16.87 14.54 5.94
C ALA A 38 16.46 13.67 4.73
N LYS A 39 15.48 12.79 4.92
CA LYS A 39 14.87 12.05 3.82
C LYS A 39 14.22 13.08 2.88
N ASP A 40 14.26 12.81 1.58
CA ASP A 40 13.51 13.62 0.63
C ASP A 40 12.02 13.56 1.02
N LYS A 41 11.31 14.70 0.96
CA LYS A 41 9.89 14.77 1.33
C LYS A 41 9.04 13.74 0.57
N LYS A 42 9.43 13.39 -0.66
CA LYS A 42 8.77 12.36 -1.46
C LYS A 42 9.02 10.96 -0.91
N GLU A 43 10.24 10.66 -0.47
CA GLU A 43 10.57 9.38 0.15
C GLU A 43 9.84 9.20 1.48
N GLU A 44 9.74 10.26 2.28
CA GLU A 44 8.97 10.25 3.53
C GLU A 44 7.49 10.00 3.27
N PHE A 45 6.90 10.70 2.31
CA PHE A 45 5.50 10.50 1.93
C PHE A 45 5.24 9.08 1.41
N LEU A 46 6.12 8.55 0.56
CA LEU A 46 6.00 7.18 0.07
C LEU A 46 6.15 6.16 1.19
N SER A 47 7.06 6.40 2.15
CA SER A 47 7.22 5.54 3.34
C SER A 47 5.91 5.48 4.14
N GLN A 48 5.24 6.62 4.34
CA GLN A 48 3.95 6.67 5.04
C GLN A 48 2.84 5.93 4.28
N ILE A 49 2.84 5.98 2.94
CA ILE A 49 1.90 5.19 2.13
C ILE A 49 2.16 3.69 2.34
N ILE A 50 3.42 3.26 2.25
CA ILE A 50 3.80 1.85 2.42
C ILE A 50 3.41 1.35 3.81
N GLU A 51 3.68 2.12 4.86
CA GLU A 51 3.27 1.77 6.23
C GLU A 51 1.77 1.54 6.34
N ARG A 52 0.95 2.45 5.78
CA ARG A 52 -0.52 2.29 5.76
C ARG A 52 -0.97 1.09 4.93
N LEU A 53 -0.31 0.80 3.80
CA LEU A 53 -0.64 -0.36 2.98
C LEU A 53 -0.31 -1.68 3.70
N ASN A 54 0.79 -1.72 4.45
CA ASN A 54 1.18 -2.88 5.24
C ASN A 54 0.20 -3.20 6.38
N GLU A 55 -0.54 -2.20 6.88
CA GLU A 55 -1.61 -2.41 7.86
C GLU A 55 -2.90 -2.97 7.22
N LEU A 56 -3.11 -2.73 5.92
CA LEU A 56 -4.32 -3.10 5.20
C LEU A 56 -4.24 -4.48 4.52
N PHE A 57 -3.05 -4.88 4.05
CA PHE A 57 -2.87 -6.10 3.26
C PHE A 57 -2.14 -7.20 4.04
N ILE A 58 -2.49 -8.46 3.75
CA ILE A 58 -1.67 -9.61 4.13
C ILE A 58 -0.48 -9.66 3.15
N THR A 59 0.73 -9.40 3.64
CA THR A 59 1.92 -9.17 2.80
C THR A 59 2.68 -10.44 2.40
N ASP A 60 2.27 -11.63 2.88
CA ASP A 60 2.98 -12.89 2.65
C ASP A 60 3.22 -13.23 1.16
N GLN A 61 2.41 -12.67 0.25
CA GLN A 61 2.50 -12.88 -1.21
C GLN A 61 2.55 -11.57 -2.02
N LEU A 62 2.76 -10.43 -1.38
CA LEU A 62 2.76 -9.12 -2.03
C LEU A 62 4.04 -8.35 -1.68
N THR A 63 4.72 -7.82 -2.69
CA THR A 63 5.81 -6.87 -2.47
C THR A 63 5.26 -5.47 -2.17
N GLU A 64 6.08 -4.61 -1.56
CA GLU A 64 5.73 -3.19 -1.38
C GLU A 64 5.36 -2.52 -2.71
N ASN A 65 6.10 -2.84 -3.77
CA ASN A 65 5.82 -2.32 -5.11
C ASN A 65 4.48 -2.81 -5.65
N ASP A 66 4.09 -4.06 -5.42
CA ASP A 66 2.79 -4.57 -5.85
C ASP A 66 1.65 -3.78 -5.18
N MET A 67 1.76 -3.55 -3.86
CA MET A 67 0.77 -2.79 -3.11
C MET A 67 0.70 -1.33 -3.55
N VAL A 68 1.85 -0.68 -3.70
CA VAL A 68 1.93 0.73 -4.12
C VAL A 68 1.39 0.91 -5.54
N ASN A 69 1.79 0.05 -6.48
CA ASN A 69 1.30 0.09 -7.86
C ASN A 69 -0.20 -0.18 -7.93
N TYR A 70 -0.71 -1.11 -7.13
CA TYR A 70 -2.14 -1.38 -7.04
C TYR A 70 -2.93 -0.18 -6.51
N ALA A 71 -2.44 0.45 -5.42
CA ALA A 71 -3.07 1.66 -4.87
C ALA A 71 -3.15 2.80 -5.90
N TYR A 72 -2.06 3.03 -6.66
CA TYR A 72 -2.07 4.02 -7.74
C TYR A 72 -3.01 3.64 -8.89
N THR A 73 -3.09 2.36 -9.24
CA THR A 73 -4.01 1.86 -10.27
C THR A 73 -5.46 2.14 -9.89
N VAL A 74 -5.86 1.83 -8.65
CA VAL A 74 -7.22 2.11 -8.15
C VAL A 74 -7.46 3.62 -8.05
N ARG A 75 -6.49 4.40 -7.56
CA ARG A 75 -6.57 5.88 -7.50
C ARG A 75 -6.85 6.46 -8.89
N ASP A 76 -6.07 6.05 -9.88
CA ASP A 76 -6.18 6.59 -11.23
C ASP A 76 -7.52 6.20 -11.84
N LYS A 77 -7.97 4.96 -11.62
CA LYS A 77 -9.29 4.52 -12.06
C LYS A 77 -10.42 5.31 -11.42
N LEU A 78 -10.35 5.56 -10.12
CA LEU A 78 -11.33 6.39 -9.40
C LEU A 78 -11.33 7.83 -9.92
N SER A 79 -10.16 8.37 -10.31
CA SER A 79 -10.04 9.73 -10.81
C SER A 79 -10.76 9.97 -12.15
N GLU A 80 -11.09 8.90 -12.88
CA GLU A 80 -11.94 8.97 -14.07
C GLU A 80 -13.41 9.32 -13.72
N ASN A 81 -13.83 9.12 -12.47
CA ASN A 81 -15.18 9.46 -12.02
C ASN A 81 -15.32 10.97 -11.75
N ILE A 82 -15.85 11.69 -12.73
CA ILE A 82 -16.01 13.15 -12.69
C ILE A 82 -16.84 13.61 -11.48
N GLN A 83 -17.90 12.88 -11.10
CA GLN A 83 -18.75 13.29 -9.98
C GLN A 83 -18.00 13.22 -8.65
N VAL A 84 -17.24 12.15 -8.43
CA VAL A 84 -16.40 12.00 -7.23
C VAL A 84 -15.31 13.05 -7.20
N MET A 85 -14.66 13.32 -8.33
CA MET A 85 -13.64 14.36 -8.39
C MET A 85 -14.20 15.76 -8.13
N GLN A 86 -15.43 16.05 -8.58
CA GLN A 86 -16.14 17.27 -8.20
C GLN A 86 -16.47 17.31 -6.71
N GLN A 87 -16.88 16.19 -6.10
CA GLN A 87 -17.15 16.12 -4.67
C GLN A 87 -15.88 16.37 -3.84
N ILE A 88 -14.75 15.78 -4.24
CA ILE A 88 -13.44 15.99 -3.60
C ILE A 88 -12.98 17.44 -3.71
N ALA A 89 -13.18 18.08 -4.87
CA ALA A 89 -12.73 19.45 -5.10
C ALA A 89 -13.54 20.51 -4.33
N ASN A 90 -14.80 20.22 -4.01
CA ASN A 90 -15.76 21.23 -3.53
C ASN A 90 -16.23 21.02 -2.09
N ASN A 91 -15.88 19.92 -1.42
CA ASN A 91 -16.35 19.60 -0.07
C ASN A 91 -15.20 19.29 0.89
N SER A 92 -15.47 19.24 2.19
CA SER A 92 -14.50 18.70 3.15
C SER A 92 -14.25 17.21 2.88
N PRO A 93 -13.09 16.65 3.30
CA PRO A 93 -12.81 15.22 3.14
C PRO A 93 -13.92 14.33 3.70
N GLU A 94 -14.45 14.65 4.88
CA GLU A 94 -15.51 13.89 5.54
C GLU A 94 -16.80 13.92 4.71
N GLN A 95 -17.14 15.09 4.14
CA GLN A 95 -18.31 15.24 3.29
C GLN A 95 -18.16 14.51 1.95
N ALA A 96 -17.00 14.59 1.32
CA ALA A 96 -16.72 13.89 0.07
C ALA A 96 -16.79 12.36 0.26
N MET A 97 -16.29 11.84 1.39
CA MET A 97 -16.30 10.41 1.70
C MET A 97 -17.70 9.86 2.03
N LEU A 98 -18.63 10.70 2.49
CA LEU A 98 -20.04 10.33 2.74
C LEU A 98 -20.92 10.36 1.50
N GLY A 99 -20.45 10.98 0.41
CA GLY A 99 -21.14 11.06 -0.87
C GLY A 99 -20.99 9.78 -1.71
N ASP A 100 -20.77 9.94 -3.01
CA ASP A 100 -20.67 8.80 -3.94
C ASP A 100 -19.32 8.09 -3.87
N PHE A 101 -18.38 8.60 -3.06
CA PHE A 101 -17.03 8.06 -2.93
C PHE A 101 -17.01 6.58 -2.56
N ALA A 102 -17.82 6.15 -1.59
CA ALA A 102 -17.83 4.75 -1.12
C ALA A 102 -18.22 3.77 -2.23
N LYS A 103 -19.21 4.12 -3.06
CA LYS A 103 -19.58 3.29 -4.21
C LYS A 103 -18.49 3.35 -5.29
N ALA A 104 -17.99 4.54 -5.56
CA ALA A 104 -17.04 4.74 -6.64
C ALA A 104 -15.68 4.06 -6.39
N ILE A 105 -15.24 3.95 -5.14
CA ILE A 105 -14.03 3.19 -4.83
C ILE A 105 -14.22 1.69 -5.09
N ASP A 106 -15.39 1.12 -4.75
CA ASP A 106 -15.72 -0.27 -5.07
C ASP A 106 -15.74 -0.51 -6.58
N ASP A 107 -16.43 0.38 -7.32
CA ASP A 107 -16.47 0.34 -8.79
C ASP A 107 -15.05 0.44 -9.38
N ALA A 108 -14.20 1.35 -8.87
CA ALA A 108 -12.83 1.51 -9.32
C ALA A 108 -11.95 0.27 -9.05
N ILE A 109 -12.14 -0.42 -7.92
CA ILE A 109 -11.45 -1.68 -7.60
C ILE A 109 -11.84 -2.77 -8.60
N LEU A 110 -13.13 -2.91 -8.90
CA LEU A 110 -13.63 -3.92 -9.84
C LEU A 110 -13.18 -3.61 -11.27
N ASP A 111 -13.34 -2.37 -11.72
CA ASP A 111 -13.04 -1.96 -13.08
C ASP A 111 -11.53 -1.97 -13.37
N SER A 112 -10.69 -1.59 -12.41
CA SER A 112 -9.24 -1.69 -12.56
C SER A 112 -8.79 -3.14 -12.69
N SER A 113 -9.38 -4.05 -11.90
CA SER A 113 -9.13 -5.49 -12.00
C SER A 113 -9.54 -6.05 -13.36
N ALA A 114 -10.74 -5.68 -13.86
CA ALA A 114 -11.23 -6.09 -15.17
C ALA A 114 -10.34 -5.57 -16.30
N ALA A 115 -9.90 -4.31 -16.22
CA ALA A 115 -8.97 -3.72 -17.19
C ALA A 115 -7.62 -4.46 -17.19
N HIS A 116 -7.06 -4.75 -16.02
CA HIS A 116 -5.79 -5.47 -15.89
C HIS A 116 -5.89 -6.90 -16.45
N GLN A 117 -6.98 -7.61 -16.15
CA GLN A 117 -7.24 -8.93 -16.74
C GLN A 117 -7.38 -8.87 -18.27
N ASN A 118 -8.06 -7.85 -18.80
CA ASN A 118 -8.19 -7.66 -20.24
C ASN A 118 -6.83 -7.40 -20.90
N GLN A 119 -6.02 -6.52 -20.33
CA GLN A 119 -4.65 -6.24 -20.80
C GLN A 119 -3.80 -7.52 -20.82
N MET A 120 -3.82 -8.30 -19.71
CA MET A 120 -3.12 -9.58 -19.61
C MET A 120 -3.55 -10.52 -20.74
N MET A 121 -4.85 -10.69 -20.96
CA MET A 121 -5.38 -11.56 -22.01
C MET A 121 -4.95 -11.12 -23.41
N GLN A 122 -4.96 -9.81 -23.70
CA GLN A 122 -4.51 -9.30 -25.00
C GLN A 122 -3.01 -9.55 -25.24
N LEU A 123 -2.18 -9.42 -24.21
CA LEU A 123 -0.75 -9.68 -24.31
C LEU A 123 -0.45 -11.18 -24.45
N LEU A 124 -1.16 -12.05 -23.73
CA LEU A 124 -0.92 -13.50 -23.79
C LEU A 124 -1.47 -14.15 -25.06
N SER A 125 -2.51 -13.57 -25.68
CA SER A 125 -3.16 -14.15 -26.87
C SER A 125 -2.58 -13.68 -28.21
N ASP A 126 -1.78 -12.61 -28.23
CA ASP A 126 -1.20 -12.04 -29.45
C ASP A 126 0.32 -11.86 -29.32
N PRO A 127 1.13 -12.69 -30.00
CA PRO A 127 2.59 -12.63 -29.89
C PRO A 127 3.19 -11.33 -30.46
N ILE A 128 2.50 -10.63 -31.37
CA ILE A 128 2.96 -9.35 -31.91
C ILE A 128 2.82 -8.28 -30.83
N LYS A 129 1.67 -8.23 -30.13
CA LYS A 129 1.46 -7.33 -28.99
C LYS A 129 2.43 -7.64 -27.85
N ALA A 130 2.62 -8.92 -27.51
CA ALA A 130 3.57 -9.36 -26.49
C ALA A 130 4.98 -8.83 -26.78
N LYS A 131 5.47 -9.02 -28.02
CA LYS A 131 6.79 -8.56 -28.43
C LYS A 131 6.94 -7.04 -28.34
N GLY A 132 5.93 -6.30 -28.77
CA GLY A 132 5.90 -4.84 -28.66
C GLY A 132 5.96 -4.38 -27.20
N PHE A 133 5.16 -5.00 -26.34
CA PHE A 133 5.15 -4.70 -24.91
C PHE A 133 6.48 -5.06 -24.23
N SER A 134 7.07 -6.22 -24.52
CA SER A 134 8.39 -6.59 -24.00
C SER A 134 9.48 -5.58 -24.38
N LYS A 135 9.44 -5.04 -25.60
CA LYS A 135 10.38 -4.00 -26.04
C LYS A 135 10.19 -2.70 -25.25
N LEU A 136 8.94 -2.28 -25.05
CA LEU A 136 8.62 -1.12 -24.21
C LEU A 136 9.16 -1.28 -22.78
N ILE A 137 8.94 -2.44 -22.15
CA ILE A 137 9.44 -2.69 -20.78
C ILE A 137 10.97 -2.66 -20.74
N TYR A 138 11.65 -3.25 -21.72
CA TYR A 138 13.11 -3.18 -21.83
C TYR A 138 13.60 -1.73 -21.95
N ASP A 139 12.94 -0.91 -22.77
CA ASP A 139 13.31 0.49 -22.94
C ASP A 139 13.09 1.29 -21.65
N LEU A 140 11.98 1.07 -20.92
CA LEU A 140 11.74 1.69 -19.62
C LEU A 140 12.80 1.33 -18.57
N LEU A 141 13.23 0.07 -18.53
CA LEU A 141 14.26 -0.40 -17.60
C LEU A 141 15.66 0.14 -17.92
N THR A 142 15.92 0.49 -19.18
CA THR A 142 17.24 0.96 -19.64
C THR A 142 17.35 2.47 -19.75
N LEU A 143 16.23 3.19 -19.87
CA LEU A 143 16.17 4.65 -19.77
C LEU A 143 16.26 5.16 -18.32
N ALA A 144 15.92 4.33 -17.34
CA ALA A 144 15.93 4.67 -15.92
C ALA A 144 17.32 4.53 -15.25
N VAL A 145 18.41 4.50 -16.04
CA VAL A 145 19.80 4.44 -15.58
C VAL A 145 20.50 5.78 -15.78
#